data_AF-A0A200PS95-F1
#
_entry.id   AF-A0A200PS95-F1
#
_cell.length_a   1.000
_cell.length_b   1.000
_cell.length_c   1.000
_cell.angle_alpha   90.00
_cell.angle_beta   90.00
_cell.angle_gamma   90.00
#
_symmetry.space_group_name_H-M   'P 1'
#
loop_
_entity.id
_entity.type
_entity.pdbx_description
1 polymer ?
#
loop_
_entity_poly.entity_id
_entity_poly.type
_entity_poly.pdbx_seq_one_letter_code
_entity_poly.pdbx_strand_id
1 'polypeptide(L)'
;MMTMTRTIITGGGSGTNSETLPDSSHIRRRILTVVMLFSVVALPCLVFYNVTYPSESFLSDQHLGVSATNHSSPPESEEVRLKRVLKEASMEDKTVILTTLNDAWAVQNSIVDLFLESFRIGDRTRKLLDHLVIIALDGKAYKRCLEVHPYCFALTTKGVDFSEEAYFMSPDYLEMMWRRIDFLRSILEMGYNFVFSDADIMWFRDPFRRFYKDADFQIACDNFLGNSYDLNNRPNGGFTYVKSNNRTIQFYKYWYSSRETHPGVRRYASKRGDTFTYKGATSLYRLSAMLRLFKAKHLEA
;
A
#
# COMPACT_ATOMS: atom_id res chain seq x y z
N MET A 1 48.88 -43.54 5.98
CA MET A 1 50.16 -42.82 6.00
C MET A 1 51.20 -43.74 5.37
N MET A 2 51.75 -43.34 4.21
CA MET A 2 52.87 -43.93 3.46
C MET A 2 52.67 -45.37 2.94
N THR A 3 53.05 -45.76 1.72
CA THR A 3 54.13 -45.32 0.80
C THR A 3 53.80 -45.93 -0.59
N MET A 4 53.78 -45.14 -1.68
CA MET A 4 54.79 -45.09 -2.77
C MET A 4 54.98 -46.37 -3.62
N THR A 5 55.28 -46.40 -4.93
CA THR A 5 55.29 -45.49 -6.10
C THR A 5 55.70 -46.36 -7.32
N ARG A 6 55.26 -45.97 -8.53
CA ARG A 6 55.87 -46.18 -9.87
C ARG A 6 55.90 -47.56 -10.53
N THR A 7 55.48 -47.59 -11.80
CA THR A 7 56.31 -48.06 -12.94
C THR A 7 55.88 -47.33 -14.22
N ILE A 8 56.86 -47.05 -15.08
CA ILE A 8 56.83 -46.22 -16.30
C ILE A 8 56.99 -47.11 -17.55
N ILE A 9 56.18 -46.83 -18.58
CA ILE A 9 56.35 -46.87 -20.06
C ILE A 9 57.04 -48.07 -20.74
N THR A 10 56.31 -48.67 -21.71
CA THR A 10 56.61 -48.86 -23.16
C THR A 10 55.30 -49.39 -23.82
N GLY A 11 54.89 -49.22 -25.07
CA GLY A 11 55.43 -48.65 -26.31
C GLY A 11 54.80 -49.43 -27.50
N GLY A 12 54.05 -48.74 -28.38
CA GLY A 12 53.83 -49.11 -29.80
C GLY A 12 52.66 -50.05 -30.18
N GLY A 13 51.84 -49.64 -31.16
CA GLY A 13 50.96 -50.56 -31.90
C GLY A 13 49.72 -49.97 -32.58
N SER A 14 49.92 -49.44 -33.79
CA SER A 14 48.96 -49.08 -34.86
C SER A 14 47.57 -49.75 -34.88
N GLY A 15 46.52 -48.93 -35.02
CA GLY A 15 45.18 -49.35 -35.46
C GLY A 15 44.41 -48.18 -36.08
N THR A 16 44.30 -48.18 -37.41
CA THR A 16 43.52 -47.23 -38.22
C THR A 16 42.02 -47.47 -38.06
N ASN A 17 41.27 -46.48 -37.56
CA ASN A 17 39.81 -46.44 -37.67
C ASN A 17 39.40 -45.29 -38.59
N SER A 18 38.80 -45.64 -39.72
CA SER A 18 38.15 -44.70 -40.64
C SER A 18 36.87 -44.16 -40.00
N GLU A 19 36.88 -42.89 -39.58
CA GLU A 19 35.65 -42.18 -39.23
C GLU A 19 34.92 -41.77 -40.52
N THR A 20 33.74 -42.33 -40.72
CA THR A 20 32.81 -41.94 -41.78
C THR A 20 32.08 -40.67 -41.36
N LEU A 21 32.20 -39.61 -42.16
CA LEU A 21 31.48 -38.35 -41.96
C LEU A 21 29.95 -38.61 -42.02
N PRO A 22 29.12 -38.05 -41.12
CA PRO A 22 27.69 -38.26 -41.16
C PRO A 22 27.07 -37.63 -42.41
N ASP A 23 26.22 -38.40 -43.08
CA ASP A 23 25.54 -38.01 -44.31
C ASP A 23 24.73 -36.70 -44.13
N SER A 24 25.11 -35.69 -44.92
CA SER A 24 24.52 -34.35 -45.02
C SER A 24 23.00 -34.36 -45.09
N SER A 25 22.43 -35.41 -45.69
CA SER A 25 20.97 -35.59 -45.84
C SER A 25 20.24 -35.72 -44.49
N HIS A 26 20.84 -36.41 -43.51
CA HIS A 26 20.24 -36.67 -42.19
C HIS A 26 20.27 -35.44 -41.30
N ILE A 27 21.33 -34.64 -41.38
CA ILE A 27 21.46 -33.37 -40.65
C ILE A 27 20.43 -32.38 -41.18
N ARG A 28 20.30 -32.24 -42.50
CA ARG A 28 19.30 -31.38 -43.14
C ARG A 28 17.88 -31.79 -42.76
N ARG A 29 17.58 -33.10 -42.69
CA ARG A 29 16.26 -33.60 -42.29
C ARG A 29 15.94 -33.31 -40.82
N ARG A 30 16.92 -33.44 -39.91
CA ARG A 30 16.76 -33.08 -38.50
C ARG A 30 16.54 -31.57 -38.30
N ILE A 31 17.27 -30.74 -39.03
CA ILE A 31 17.09 -29.28 -39.00
C ILE A 31 15.67 -28.92 -39.47
N LEU A 32 15.20 -29.51 -40.58
CA LEU A 32 13.85 -29.29 -41.09
C LEU A 32 12.77 -29.71 -40.08
N THR A 33 12.94 -30.84 -39.39
CA THR A 33 12.01 -31.29 -38.36
C THR A 33 11.98 -30.35 -37.15
N VAL A 34 13.13 -29.87 -36.69
CA VAL A 34 13.21 -28.91 -35.56
C VAL A 34 12.57 -27.57 -35.93
N VAL A 35 12.83 -27.07 -37.15
CA VAL A 35 12.20 -25.83 -37.63
C VAL A 35 10.68 -25.98 -37.72
N MET A 36 10.18 -27.10 -38.27
CA MET A 36 8.74 -27.39 -38.31
C MET A 36 8.10 -27.42 -36.92
N LEU A 37 8.75 -28.09 -35.94
CA LEU A 37 8.26 -28.14 -34.56
C LEU A 37 8.25 -26.75 -33.91
N PHE A 38 9.28 -25.94 -34.14
CA PHE A 38 9.35 -24.57 -33.62
C PHE A 38 8.26 -23.69 -34.24
N SER A 39 8.00 -23.82 -35.54
CA SER A 39 6.90 -23.10 -36.22
C SER A 39 5.53 -23.47 -35.65
N VAL A 40 5.26 -24.75 -35.40
CA VAL A 40 3.97 -25.22 -34.87
C VAL A 40 3.69 -24.70 -33.45
N VAL A 41 4.72 -24.40 -32.66
CA VAL A 41 4.56 -23.85 -31.30
C VAL A 41 4.61 -22.32 -31.28
N ALA A 42 5.56 -21.71 -31.99
CA ALA A 42 5.78 -20.27 -31.95
C ALA A 42 4.67 -19.48 -32.65
N LEU A 43 4.12 -19.97 -33.76
CA LEU A 43 3.07 -19.26 -34.51
C LEU A 43 1.76 -19.16 -33.72
N PRO A 44 1.22 -20.23 -33.10
CA PRO A 44 0.06 -20.12 -32.22
C PRO A 44 0.31 -19.19 -31.04
N CYS A 45 1.48 -19.27 -30.40
CA CYS A 45 1.84 -18.38 -29.29
C CYS A 45 1.86 -16.90 -29.71
N LEU A 46 2.35 -16.58 -30.91
CA LEU A 46 2.33 -15.23 -31.47
C LEU A 46 0.90 -14.73 -31.76
N VAL A 47 0.03 -15.61 -32.26
CA VAL A 47 -1.39 -15.29 -32.49
C VAL A 47 -2.10 -15.04 -31.16
N PHE A 48 -1.92 -15.91 -30.15
CA PHE A 48 -2.50 -15.70 -28.83
C PHE A 48 -1.94 -14.44 -28.13
N TYR A 49 -0.66 -14.13 -28.32
CA TYR A 49 -0.05 -12.90 -27.82
C TYR A 49 -0.69 -11.66 -28.46
N ASN A 50 -0.87 -11.63 -29.78
CA ASN A 50 -1.49 -10.50 -30.49
C ASN A 50 -3.00 -10.35 -30.20
N VAL A 51 -3.70 -11.45 -29.88
CA VAL A 51 -5.12 -11.39 -29.47
C VAL A 51 -5.26 -10.87 -28.03
N THR A 52 -4.32 -11.21 -27.14
CA THR A 52 -4.35 -10.80 -25.73
C THR A 52 -3.83 -9.37 -25.53
N TYR A 53 -2.92 -8.93 -26.42
CA TYR A 53 -2.35 -7.59 -26.41
C TYR A 53 -2.42 -6.99 -27.83
N PRO A 54 -3.58 -6.49 -28.27
CA PRO A 54 -3.65 -5.74 -29.51
C PRO A 54 -2.75 -4.52 -29.36
N SER A 55 -1.69 -4.45 -30.16
CA SER A 55 -0.90 -3.25 -30.33
C SER A 55 -1.81 -2.14 -30.86
N GLU A 56 -2.15 -1.17 -30.02
CA GLU A 56 -2.85 0.04 -30.45
C GLU A 56 -1.96 0.83 -31.41
N SER A 57 -2.08 0.54 -32.69
CA SER A 57 -1.76 1.48 -33.75
C SER A 57 -2.83 2.57 -33.74
N PHE A 58 -2.50 3.68 -33.10
CA PHE A 58 -3.15 4.97 -33.27
C PHE A 58 -3.19 5.33 -34.75
N LEU A 59 -4.32 5.08 -35.41
CA LEU A 59 -4.68 5.73 -36.66
C LEU A 59 -5.50 6.98 -36.33
N SER A 60 -4.83 8.11 -36.56
CA SER A 60 -5.44 9.42 -36.74
C SER A 60 -6.55 9.32 -37.79
N ASP A 61 -7.77 9.71 -37.44
CA ASP A 61 -8.73 10.18 -38.43
C ASP A 61 -9.43 11.45 -37.95
N GLN A 62 -9.64 12.34 -38.91
CA GLN A 62 -9.85 13.76 -38.76
C GLN A 62 -11.33 14.11 -38.50
N HIS A 63 -11.50 15.19 -37.74
CA HIS A 63 -12.54 16.21 -37.90
C HIS A 63 -14.01 15.77 -38.12
N LEU A 64 -14.80 15.88 -37.05
CA LEU A 64 -16.13 16.50 -37.12
C LEU A 64 -16.24 17.51 -35.97
N GLY A 65 -16.25 18.78 -36.34
CA GLY A 65 -16.24 19.91 -35.43
C GLY A 65 -17.55 20.05 -34.66
N VAL A 66 -17.47 19.90 -33.35
CA VAL A 66 -18.38 20.55 -32.41
C VAL A 66 -17.52 21.50 -31.59
N SER A 67 -17.85 22.79 -31.66
CA SER A 67 -17.12 23.88 -31.00
C SER A 67 -17.16 23.67 -29.49
N ALA A 68 -16.11 23.05 -28.94
CA ALA A 68 -15.84 23.05 -27.53
C ALA A 68 -15.23 24.40 -27.18
N THR A 69 -15.98 25.23 -26.47
CA THR A 69 -15.42 26.34 -25.70
C THR A 69 -14.42 25.74 -24.71
N ASN A 70 -13.14 25.78 -25.04
CA ASN A 70 -12.04 25.45 -24.14
C ASN A 70 -11.98 26.50 -23.02
N HIS A 71 -12.89 26.39 -22.06
CA HIS A 71 -12.65 26.90 -20.72
C HIS A 71 -11.75 25.88 -20.04
N SER A 72 -10.44 25.97 -20.29
CA SER A 72 -9.46 25.31 -19.42
C SER A 72 -9.52 26.02 -18.07
N SER A 73 -10.39 25.52 -17.18
CA SER A 73 -10.36 25.89 -15.77
C SER A 73 -8.94 25.67 -15.24
N PRO A 74 -8.42 26.59 -14.40
CA PRO A 74 -7.13 26.39 -13.76
C PRO A 74 -7.07 25.02 -13.07
N PRO A 75 -5.89 24.39 -12.96
CA PRO A 75 -5.75 23.16 -12.20
C PRO A 75 -6.33 23.39 -10.80
N GLU A 76 -7.40 22.64 -10.49
CA GLU A 76 -8.07 22.69 -9.20
C GLU A 76 -7.06 22.34 -8.10
N SER A 77 -7.01 23.14 -7.03
CA SER A 77 -6.06 22.88 -5.95
C SER A 77 -6.38 21.56 -5.26
N GLU A 78 -5.35 20.88 -4.75
CA GLU A 78 -5.52 19.61 -4.01
C GLU A 78 -6.51 19.75 -2.85
N GLU A 79 -6.52 20.91 -2.19
CA GLU A 79 -7.45 21.22 -1.10
C GLU A 79 -8.91 21.26 -1.57
N VAL A 80 -9.20 21.90 -2.71
CA VAL A 80 -10.56 21.95 -3.27
C VAL A 80 -11.00 20.55 -3.69
N ARG A 81 -10.10 19.80 -4.32
CA ARG A 81 -10.36 18.41 -4.69
C ARG A 81 -10.64 17.52 -3.48
N LEU A 82 -9.84 17.63 -2.41
CA LEU A 82 -10.05 16.90 -1.16
C LEU A 82 -11.41 17.24 -0.55
N LYS A 83 -11.74 18.53 -0.47
CA LYS A 83 -13.04 19.00 0.02
C LYS A 83 -14.21 18.42 -0.76
N ARG A 84 -14.10 18.30 -2.09
CA ARG A 84 -15.13 17.66 -2.92
C ARG A 84 -15.29 16.17 -2.58
N VAL A 85 -14.18 15.41 -2.59
CA VAL A 85 -14.21 13.97 -2.30
C VAL A 85 -14.81 13.69 -0.90
N LEU A 86 -14.38 14.44 0.12
CA LEU A 86 -14.91 14.28 1.48
C LEU A 86 -16.40 14.63 1.55
N LYS A 87 -16.83 15.69 0.86
CA LYS A 87 -18.23 16.08 0.83
C LYS A 87 -19.10 15.00 0.22
N GLU A 88 -18.66 14.42 -0.90
CA GLU A 88 -19.40 13.37 -1.60
C GLU A 88 -19.45 12.05 -0.83
N ALA A 89 -18.38 11.69 -0.12
CA ALA A 89 -18.32 10.46 0.68
C ALA A 89 -18.88 10.63 2.12
N SER A 90 -19.17 11.84 2.58
CA SER A 90 -19.58 12.03 3.98
C SER A 90 -20.98 11.51 4.31
N MET A 91 -21.12 10.94 5.51
CA MET A 91 -22.41 10.65 6.13
C MET A 91 -23.13 11.93 6.56
N GLU A 92 -24.40 11.82 6.96
CA GLU A 92 -25.22 12.97 7.42
C GLU A 92 -24.56 13.78 8.56
N ASP A 93 -23.84 13.11 9.45
CA ASP A 93 -23.14 13.72 10.59
C ASP A 93 -21.71 14.19 10.25
N LYS A 94 -21.37 14.25 8.95
CA LYS A 94 -20.03 14.53 8.41
C LYS A 94 -18.96 13.49 8.74
N THR A 95 -19.35 12.26 9.09
CA THR A 95 -18.37 11.17 9.24
C THR A 95 -17.96 10.61 7.88
N VAL A 96 -16.65 10.38 7.70
CA VAL A 96 -16.06 9.72 6.53
C VAL A 96 -15.24 8.52 6.98
N ILE A 97 -15.26 7.41 6.24
CA ILE A 97 -14.39 6.27 6.49
C ILE A 97 -13.13 6.46 5.64
N LEU A 98 -11.96 6.37 6.25
CA LEU A 98 -10.68 6.61 5.60
C LEU A 98 -9.81 5.35 5.70
N THR A 99 -9.14 5.02 4.61
CA THR A 99 -8.04 4.02 4.60
C THR A 99 -6.87 4.55 3.80
N THR A 100 -5.67 4.03 4.04
CA THR A 100 -4.48 4.35 3.24
C THR A 100 -4.06 3.15 2.42
N LEU A 101 -3.60 3.41 1.19
CA LEU A 101 -3.15 2.38 0.26
C LEU A 101 -1.80 2.79 -0.38
N ASN A 102 -0.84 1.89 -0.40
CA ASN A 102 0.37 2.00 -1.21
C ASN A 102 0.46 0.84 -2.22
N ASP A 103 1.42 0.91 -3.14
CA ASP A 103 1.61 -0.03 -4.25
C ASP A 103 1.72 -1.48 -3.77
N ALA A 104 2.44 -1.73 -2.66
CA ALA A 104 2.61 -3.05 -2.07
C ALA A 104 1.27 -3.77 -1.78
N TRP A 105 0.24 -3.03 -1.40
CA TRP A 105 -1.09 -3.56 -1.09
C TRP A 105 -2.12 -3.34 -2.19
N ALA A 106 -1.75 -2.67 -3.29
CA ALA A 106 -2.61 -2.29 -4.39
C ALA A 106 -2.59 -3.27 -5.58
N VAL A 107 -1.80 -4.34 -5.51
CA VAL A 107 -1.78 -5.38 -6.55
C VAL A 107 -3.16 -6.04 -6.68
N GLN A 108 -3.53 -6.46 -7.89
CA GLN A 108 -4.78 -7.17 -8.14
C GLN A 108 -4.86 -8.47 -7.30
N ASN A 109 -6.05 -8.74 -6.75
CA ASN A 109 -6.34 -9.84 -5.83
C ASN A 109 -5.50 -9.79 -4.53
N SER A 110 -5.19 -8.58 -4.05
CA SER A 110 -4.43 -8.34 -2.81
C SER A 110 -5.33 -7.82 -1.68
N ILE A 111 -4.71 -7.29 -0.61
CA ILE A 111 -5.36 -6.80 0.61
C ILE A 111 -6.46 -5.79 0.31
N VAL A 112 -6.29 -4.86 -0.64
CA VAL A 112 -7.35 -3.90 -0.99
C VAL A 112 -8.63 -4.59 -1.49
N ASP A 113 -8.51 -5.68 -2.25
CA ASP A 113 -9.66 -6.39 -2.78
C ASP A 113 -10.37 -7.16 -1.66
N LEU A 114 -9.61 -7.78 -0.74
CA LEU A 114 -10.17 -8.42 0.46
C LEU A 114 -10.83 -7.41 1.39
N PHE A 115 -10.22 -6.24 1.58
CA PHE A 115 -10.77 -5.15 2.36
C PHE A 115 -12.14 -4.75 1.83
N LEU A 116 -12.22 -4.39 0.55
CA LEU A 116 -13.48 -4.01 -0.10
C LEU A 116 -14.50 -5.16 -0.07
N GLU A 117 -14.07 -6.39 -0.31
CA GLU A 117 -14.96 -7.56 -0.28
C GLU A 117 -15.55 -7.79 1.10
N SER A 118 -14.78 -7.54 2.17
CA SER A 118 -15.28 -7.66 3.55
C SER A 118 -16.50 -6.76 3.80
N PHE A 119 -16.52 -5.54 3.26
CA PHE A 119 -17.70 -4.67 3.31
C PHE A 119 -18.84 -5.23 2.45
N ARG A 120 -18.57 -5.82 1.29
CA ARG A 120 -19.61 -6.35 0.40
C ARG A 120 -20.35 -7.55 0.98
N ILE A 121 -19.65 -8.40 1.73
CA ILE A 121 -20.20 -9.64 2.31
C ILE A 121 -20.61 -9.50 3.78
N GLY A 122 -20.17 -8.46 4.49
CA GLY A 122 -20.49 -8.26 5.90
C GLY A 122 -21.94 -7.87 6.17
N ASP A 123 -22.39 -8.10 7.41
CA ASP A 123 -23.74 -7.73 7.87
C ASP A 123 -23.86 -6.21 8.00
N ARG A 124 -24.67 -5.60 7.12
CA ARG A 124 -24.97 -4.15 7.08
C ARG A 124 -23.75 -3.27 6.84
N THR A 125 -22.67 -3.80 6.25
CA THR A 125 -21.45 -3.05 5.94
C THR A 125 -21.37 -2.57 4.49
N ARG A 126 -22.10 -3.18 3.55
CA ARG A 126 -22.02 -2.81 2.12
C ARG A 126 -22.23 -1.33 1.83
N LYS A 127 -23.24 -0.72 2.46
CA LYS A 127 -23.55 0.72 2.34
C LYS A 127 -22.44 1.64 2.88
N LEU A 128 -21.52 1.12 3.68
CA LEU A 128 -20.39 1.91 4.21
C LEU A 128 -19.34 2.16 3.12
N LEU A 129 -19.34 1.40 2.02
CA LEU A 129 -18.48 1.69 0.86
C LEU A 129 -18.81 3.05 0.23
N ASP A 130 -20.08 3.48 0.28
CA ASP A 130 -20.48 4.81 -0.20
C ASP A 130 -19.85 5.94 0.64
N HIS A 131 -19.28 5.59 1.81
CA HIS A 131 -18.64 6.52 2.73
C HIS A 131 -17.13 6.29 2.91
N LEU A 132 -16.55 5.36 2.16
CA LEU A 132 -15.13 5.07 2.17
C LEU A 132 -14.39 6.03 1.24
N VAL A 133 -13.27 6.60 1.70
CA VAL A 133 -12.28 7.28 0.87
C VAL A 133 -10.95 6.57 1.04
N ILE A 134 -10.36 6.15 -0.08
CA ILE A 134 -9.04 5.53 -0.09
C ILE A 134 -8.00 6.60 -0.41
N ILE A 135 -7.06 6.77 0.52
CA ILE A 135 -5.95 7.70 0.44
C ILE A 135 -4.74 6.97 -0.14
N ALA A 136 -4.47 7.20 -1.42
CA ALA A 136 -3.34 6.58 -2.11
C ALA A 136 -2.05 7.34 -1.84
N LEU A 137 -1.02 6.62 -1.41
CA LEU A 137 0.28 7.18 -1.03
C LEU A 137 1.26 7.29 -2.20
N ASP A 138 0.96 6.64 -3.31
CA ASP A 138 1.72 6.65 -4.56
C ASP A 138 0.79 6.54 -5.80
N GLY A 139 1.38 6.73 -6.98
CA GLY A 139 0.63 6.76 -8.24
C GLY A 139 0.01 5.42 -8.66
N LYS A 140 0.66 4.29 -8.33
CA LYS A 140 0.13 2.96 -8.68
C LYS A 140 -1.04 2.60 -7.79
N ALA A 141 -0.93 2.85 -6.48
CA ALA A 141 -2.04 2.74 -5.54
C ALA A 141 -3.22 3.63 -5.94
N TYR A 142 -2.94 4.85 -6.40
CA TYR A 142 -3.99 5.77 -6.85
C TYR A 142 -4.69 5.26 -8.11
N LYS A 143 -3.94 4.75 -9.09
CA LYS A 143 -4.51 4.12 -10.29
C LYS A 143 -5.37 2.91 -9.92
N ARG A 144 -4.86 2.01 -9.06
CA ARG A 144 -5.64 0.86 -8.58
C ARG A 144 -6.93 1.30 -7.91
N CYS A 145 -6.85 2.30 -7.02
CA CYS A 145 -8.02 2.81 -6.32
C CYS A 145 -9.13 3.20 -7.29
N LEU A 146 -8.79 3.96 -8.34
CA LEU A 146 -9.76 4.40 -9.35
C LEU A 146 -10.42 3.24 -10.12
N GLU A 147 -9.77 2.08 -10.20
CA GLU A 147 -10.33 0.89 -10.83
C GLU A 147 -11.34 0.16 -9.93
N VAL A 148 -11.18 0.24 -8.61
CA VAL A 148 -11.94 -0.57 -7.65
C VAL A 148 -12.91 0.21 -6.77
N HIS A 149 -12.78 1.53 -6.70
CA HIS A 149 -13.51 2.37 -5.76
C HIS A 149 -13.73 3.81 -6.30
N PRO A 150 -14.91 4.43 -6.12
CA PRO A 150 -15.19 5.77 -6.65
C PRO A 150 -14.45 6.91 -5.95
N TYR A 151 -14.19 6.81 -4.64
CA TYR A 151 -13.65 7.92 -3.85
C TYR A 151 -12.17 7.73 -3.52
N CYS A 152 -11.32 8.27 -4.39
CA CYS A 152 -9.86 8.16 -4.30
C CYS A 152 -9.21 9.53 -4.17
N PHE A 153 -8.23 9.63 -3.26
CA PHE A 153 -7.42 10.83 -3.11
C PHE A 153 -5.93 10.48 -3.12
N ALA A 154 -5.16 11.12 -4.01
CA ALA A 154 -3.71 10.96 -4.05
C ALA A 154 -3.08 11.91 -3.04
N LEU A 155 -2.44 11.36 -2.00
CA LEU A 155 -1.67 12.13 -1.03
C LEU A 155 -0.24 12.26 -1.55
N THR A 156 0.01 13.31 -2.34
CA THR A 156 1.33 13.57 -2.90
C THR A 156 2.34 13.92 -1.79
N THR A 157 3.59 13.52 -1.97
CA THR A 157 4.71 14.01 -1.17
C THR A 157 5.89 14.28 -2.07
N LYS A 158 6.37 15.52 -2.00
CA LYS A 158 7.56 15.92 -2.73
C LYS A 158 8.77 15.15 -2.18
N GLY A 159 9.36 14.29 -3.01
CA GLY A 159 10.67 13.69 -2.74
C GLY A 159 10.68 12.37 -1.97
N VAL A 160 9.53 11.72 -1.72
CA VAL A 160 9.49 10.38 -1.12
C VAL A 160 8.54 9.48 -1.91
N ASP A 161 9.08 8.35 -2.39
CA ASP A 161 8.32 7.29 -3.05
C ASP A 161 7.94 6.22 -2.03
N PHE A 162 6.63 6.03 -1.83
CA PHE A 162 6.07 5.03 -0.89
C PHE A 162 5.64 3.75 -1.60
N SER A 163 6.11 3.53 -2.83
CA SER A 163 5.77 2.36 -3.65
C SER A 163 6.29 1.03 -3.08
N GLU A 164 7.34 1.04 -2.25
CA GLU A 164 7.85 -0.17 -1.61
C GLU A 164 7.08 -0.52 -0.32
N GLU A 165 7.17 -1.78 0.09
CA GLU A 165 6.67 -2.20 1.41
C GLU A 165 7.46 -1.48 2.51
N ALA A 166 6.77 -0.63 3.27
CA ALA A 166 7.38 0.07 4.39
C ALA A 166 7.50 -0.88 5.60
N TYR A 167 8.66 -1.52 5.76
CA TYR A 167 8.94 -2.35 6.93
C TYR A 167 8.70 -1.57 8.23
N PHE A 168 8.06 -2.24 9.19
CA PHE A 168 7.73 -1.66 10.48
C PHE A 168 8.93 -0.92 11.09
N MET A 169 8.71 0.34 11.50
CA MET A 169 9.69 1.23 12.13
C MET A 169 10.86 1.69 11.24
N SER A 170 10.82 1.47 9.92
CA SER A 170 11.78 2.09 8.99
C SER A 170 11.61 3.62 8.93
N PRO A 171 12.63 4.39 8.51
CA PRO A 171 12.48 5.83 8.31
C PRO A 171 11.30 6.19 7.40
N ASP A 172 11.11 5.46 6.31
CA ASP A 172 10.00 5.69 5.36
C ASP A 172 8.65 5.36 6.00
N TYR A 173 8.58 4.28 6.80
CA TYR A 173 7.39 3.96 7.59
C TYR A 173 7.05 5.09 8.58
N LEU A 174 8.04 5.64 9.28
CA LEU A 174 7.82 6.74 10.23
C LEU A 174 7.37 8.02 9.52
N GLU A 175 7.97 8.37 8.38
CA GLU A 175 7.58 9.51 7.56
C GLU A 175 6.13 9.35 7.07
N MET A 176 5.78 8.16 6.58
CA MET A 176 4.41 7.80 6.17
C MET A 176 3.41 7.98 7.31
N MET A 177 3.74 7.51 8.52
CA MET A 177 2.87 7.66 9.68
C MET A 177 2.70 9.11 10.12
N TRP A 178 3.76 9.93 10.09
CA TRP A 178 3.63 11.35 10.39
C TRP A 178 2.78 12.08 9.36
N ARG A 179 2.94 11.78 8.07
CA ARG A 179 2.08 12.30 7.01
C ARG A 179 0.63 11.90 7.19
N ARG A 180 0.37 10.65 7.59
CA ARG A 180 -0.99 10.18 7.95
C ARG A 180 -1.58 11.04 9.07
N ILE A 181 -0.82 11.29 10.13
CA ILE A 181 -1.29 12.11 11.26
C ILE A 181 -1.62 13.54 10.80
N ASP A 182 -0.78 14.16 9.98
CA ASP A 182 -1.02 15.51 9.47
C ASP A 182 -2.22 15.58 8.52
N PHE A 183 -2.37 14.56 7.66
CA PHE A 183 -3.52 14.46 6.79
C PHE A 183 -4.82 14.35 7.60
N LEU A 184 -4.87 13.45 8.59
CA LEU A 184 -6.02 13.30 9.49
C LEU A 184 -6.31 14.59 10.29
N ARG A 185 -5.28 15.35 10.70
CA ARG A 185 -5.46 16.70 11.28
C ARG A 185 -6.23 17.62 10.33
N SER A 186 -5.86 17.64 9.04
CA SER A 186 -6.53 18.51 8.05
C SER A 186 -8.00 18.12 7.85
N ILE A 187 -8.34 16.83 7.91
CA ILE A 187 -9.74 16.34 7.87
C ILE A 187 -10.55 16.92 9.04
N LEU A 188 -9.99 16.89 10.25
CA LEU A 188 -10.63 17.47 11.43
C LEU A 188 -10.79 18.98 11.30
N GLU A 189 -9.77 19.70 10.80
CA GLU A 189 -9.85 21.15 10.58
C GLU A 189 -10.90 21.56 9.54
N MET A 190 -11.18 20.69 8.56
CA MET A 190 -12.27 20.86 7.60
C MET A 190 -13.65 20.53 8.17
N GLY A 191 -13.74 20.07 9.43
CA GLY A 191 -14.99 19.82 10.12
C GLY A 191 -15.59 18.43 9.91
N TYR A 192 -14.82 17.47 9.40
CA TYR A 192 -15.27 16.08 9.20
C TYR A 192 -14.85 15.20 10.38
N ASN A 193 -15.76 14.36 10.84
CA ASN A 193 -15.40 13.22 11.68
C ASN A 193 -14.79 12.13 10.79
N PHE A 194 -13.99 11.24 11.34
CA PHE A 194 -13.53 10.10 10.57
C PHE A 194 -13.47 8.81 11.37
N VAL A 195 -13.74 7.70 10.68
CA VAL A 195 -13.24 6.39 11.08
C VAL A 195 -12.04 6.08 10.20
N PHE A 196 -10.87 5.88 10.79
CA PHE A 196 -9.70 5.40 10.05
C PHE A 196 -9.58 3.90 10.25
N SER A 197 -9.34 3.17 9.15
CA SER A 197 -9.09 1.73 9.13
C SER A 197 -7.89 1.45 8.22
N ASP A 198 -6.89 0.73 8.70
CA ASP A 198 -5.88 0.14 7.83
C ASP A 198 -6.57 -0.89 6.90
N ALA A 199 -6.02 -1.06 5.69
CA ALA A 199 -6.61 -1.92 4.66
C ALA A 199 -6.55 -3.41 5.02
N ASP A 200 -5.73 -3.79 6.00
CA ASP A 200 -5.63 -5.16 6.51
C ASP A 200 -6.68 -5.49 7.60
N ILE A 201 -7.62 -4.57 7.89
CA ILE A 201 -8.71 -4.77 8.86
C ILE A 201 -10.02 -5.05 8.12
N MET A 202 -10.60 -6.23 8.34
CA MET A 202 -11.84 -6.68 7.67
C MET A 202 -13.11 -6.30 8.43
N TRP A 203 -14.13 -5.82 7.70
CA TRP A 203 -15.37 -5.28 8.25
C TRP A 203 -16.57 -6.22 8.05
N PHE A 204 -16.80 -7.12 9.00
CA PHE A 204 -17.92 -8.07 8.92
C PHE A 204 -19.24 -7.59 9.54
N ARG A 205 -19.22 -6.49 10.29
CA ARG A 205 -20.41 -5.86 10.91
C ARG A 205 -20.25 -4.35 11.00
N ASP A 206 -21.37 -3.64 10.95
CA ASP A 206 -21.45 -2.20 11.20
C ASP A 206 -20.97 -1.83 12.63
N PRO A 207 -19.84 -1.10 12.79
CA PRO A 207 -19.29 -0.75 14.11
C PRO A 207 -19.92 0.52 14.70
N PHE A 208 -20.68 1.32 13.94
CA PHE A 208 -21.16 2.62 14.41
C PHE A 208 -22.06 2.51 15.63
N ARG A 209 -22.76 1.38 15.77
CA ARG A 209 -23.60 1.06 16.94
C ARG A 209 -22.80 0.76 18.21
N ARG A 210 -21.50 0.50 18.10
CA ARG A 210 -20.61 0.16 19.21
C ARG A 210 -19.76 1.34 19.67
N PHE A 211 -19.69 2.42 18.89
CA PHE A 211 -18.95 3.61 19.29
C PHE A 211 -19.62 4.33 20.45
N TYR A 212 -18.79 4.79 21.39
CA TYR A 212 -19.24 5.63 22.50
C TYR A 212 -19.67 7.00 21.98
N LYS A 213 -20.92 7.38 22.26
CA LYS A 213 -21.51 8.63 21.75
C LYS A 213 -20.93 9.88 22.40
N ASP A 214 -20.40 9.76 23.61
CA ASP A 214 -19.78 10.83 24.41
C ASP A 214 -18.26 10.92 24.23
N ALA A 215 -17.64 9.98 23.50
CA ALA A 215 -16.22 10.02 23.23
C ALA A 215 -15.90 10.87 21.99
N ASP A 216 -14.88 11.73 22.12
CA ASP A 216 -14.30 12.54 21.03
C ASP A 216 -13.28 11.75 20.19
N PHE A 217 -12.59 10.80 20.83
CA PHE A 217 -11.52 9.99 20.24
C PHE A 217 -11.60 8.57 20.80
N GLN A 218 -11.62 7.59 19.90
CA GLN A 218 -11.64 6.16 20.21
C GLN A 218 -10.60 5.47 19.35
N ILE A 219 -9.87 4.52 19.92
CA ILE A 219 -8.81 3.76 19.24
C ILE A 219 -8.87 2.30 19.65
N ALA A 220 -8.60 1.40 18.70
CA ALA A 220 -8.42 -0.01 18.98
C ALA A 220 -7.17 -0.27 19.83
N CYS A 221 -7.04 -1.49 20.35
CA CYS A 221 -5.87 -1.90 21.10
C CYS A 221 -5.54 -3.37 20.82
N ASP A 222 -4.25 -3.70 20.79
CA ASP A 222 -3.76 -5.07 20.63
C ASP A 222 -3.90 -5.87 21.93
N ASN A 223 -3.88 -5.16 23.07
CA ASN A 223 -4.05 -5.74 24.40
C ASN A 223 -5.06 -4.91 25.19
N PHE A 224 -6.20 -5.53 25.48
CA PHE A 224 -7.29 -4.98 26.28
C PHE A 224 -7.27 -5.56 27.70
N LEU A 225 -7.24 -4.69 28.71
CA LEU A 225 -7.16 -5.08 30.14
C LEU A 225 -8.54 -5.19 30.83
N GLY A 226 -9.64 -5.14 30.06
CA GLY A 226 -11.01 -5.24 30.59
C GLY A 226 -11.68 -3.90 30.88
N ASN A 227 -10.93 -2.78 30.85
CA ASN A 227 -11.46 -1.42 31.01
C ASN A 227 -11.04 -0.53 29.83
N SER A 228 -12.01 0.05 29.13
CA SER A 228 -11.79 0.91 27.95
C SER A 228 -11.08 2.23 28.27
N TYR A 229 -11.14 2.69 29.51
CA TYR A 229 -10.46 3.92 29.95
C TYR A 229 -9.06 3.68 30.52
N ASP A 230 -8.61 2.42 30.58
CA ASP A 230 -7.28 2.10 31.10
C ASP A 230 -6.19 2.59 30.13
N LEU A 231 -5.36 3.52 30.60
CA LEU A 231 -4.23 4.08 29.87
C LEU A 231 -3.06 3.10 29.70
N ASN A 232 -3.17 1.88 30.24
CA ASN A 232 -2.22 0.78 30.05
C ASN A 232 -2.65 -0.20 28.95
N ASN A 233 -3.85 -0.05 28.37
CA ASN A 233 -4.18 -0.70 27.10
C ASN A 233 -3.11 -0.35 26.05
N ARG A 234 -2.77 -1.29 25.17
CA ARG A 234 -1.77 -1.06 24.12
C ARG A 234 -2.46 -0.60 22.83
N PRO A 235 -2.50 0.71 22.54
CA PRO A 235 -3.29 1.24 21.44
C PRO A 235 -2.72 0.82 20.08
N ASN A 236 -3.61 0.54 19.14
CA ASN A 236 -3.28 0.24 17.75
C ASN A 236 -3.90 1.31 16.84
N GLY A 237 -3.05 2.00 16.08
CA GLY A 237 -3.44 3.10 15.19
C GLY A 237 -4.16 2.68 13.91
N GLY A 238 -4.32 1.37 13.67
CA GLY A 238 -4.98 0.85 12.48
C GLY A 238 -6.49 0.95 12.52
N PHE A 239 -7.10 1.19 13.69
CA PHE A 239 -8.54 1.46 13.75
C PHE A 239 -8.86 2.56 14.78
N THR A 240 -9.38 3.69 14.30
CA THR A 240 -9.76 4.83 15.15
C THR A 240 -11.08 5.44 14.72
N TYR A 241 -11.84 6.00 15.66
CA TYR A 241 -12.96 6.88 15.38
C TYR A 241 -12.76 8.20 16.11
N VAL A 242 -12.77 9.31 15.36
CA VAL A 242 -12.43 10.64 15.86
C VAL A 242 -13.47 11.65 15.37
N LYS A 243 -13.99 12.45 16.30
CA LYS A 243 -14.92 13.53 15.99
C LYS A 243 -14.18 14.83 15.77
N SER A 244 -14.60 15.64 14.82
CA SER A 244 -14.06 16.98 14.64
C SER A 244 -14.60 17.91 15.73
N ASN A 245 -13.70 18.40 16.56
CA ASN A 245 -13.93 19.50 17.49
C ASN A 245 -12.58 20.12 17.90
N ASN A 246 -12.63 21.22 18.65
CA ASN A 246 -11.41 21.92 19.05
C ASN A 246 -10.44 21.00 19.82
N ARG A 247 -10.92 20.08 20.65
CA ARG A 247 -10.06 19.20 21.46
C ARG A 247 -9.28 18.23 20.57
N THR A 248 -9.94 17.57 19.62
CA THR A 248 -9.28 16.61 18.72
C THR A 248 -8.37 17.31 17.71
N ILE A 249 -8.73 18.49 17.22
CA ILE A 249 -7.86 19.30 16.36
C ILE A 249 -6.57 19.67 17.10
N GLN A 250 -6.66 20.18 18.34
CA GLN A 250 -5.48 20.50 19.14
C GLN A 250 -4.66 19.25 19.48
N PHE A 251 -5.33 18.14 19.76
CA PHE A 251 -4.68 16.85 20.01
C PHE A 251 -3.86 16.40 18.79
N TYR A 252 -4.42 16.43 17.57
CA TYR A 252 -3.69 16.05 16.36
C TYR A 252 -2.54 17.03 16.01
N LYS A 253 -2.70 18.34 16.28
CA LYS A 253 -1.60 19.32 16.18
C LYS A 253 -0.45 18.99 17.13
N TYR A 254 -0.77 18.67 18.38
CA TYR A 254 0.21 18.26 19.37
C TYR A 254 0.87 16.93 18.98
N TRP A 255 0.08 15.95 18.52
CA TRP A 255 0.58 14.66 18.08
C TRP A 255 1.58 14.85 16.93
N TYR A 256 1.21 15.56 15.87
CA TYR A 256 2.08 15.79 14.72
C TYR A 256 3.39 16.53 15.10
N SER A 257 3.31 17.59 15.92
CA SER A 257 4.48 18.37 16.36
C SER A 257 5.39 17.61 17.34
N SER A 258 4.89 16.56 18.00
CA SER A 258 5.70 15.74 18.92
C SER A 258 6.90 15.06 18.26
N ARG A 259 6.89 14.91 16.92
CA ARG A 259 8.02 14.40 16.14
C ARG A 259 9.30 15.22 16.30
N GLU A 260 9.17 16.53 16.56
CA GLU A 260 10.29 17.46 16.68
C GLU A 260 10.88 17.47 18.09
N THR A 261 10.03 17.28 19.11
CA THR A 261 10.40 17.36 20.52
C THR A 261 10.96 16.05 21.09
N HIS A 262 10.85 14.94 20.35
CA HIS A 262 11.41 13.63 20.73
C HIS A 262 12.36 13.07 19.64
N PRO A 263 13.47 13.77 19.29
CA PRO A 263 14.32 13.41 18.16
C PRO A 263 15.16 12.12 18.38
N GLY A 264 15.33 11.67 19.62
CA GLY A 264 16.14 10.47 19.99
C GLY A 264 15.59 9.13 19.50
N VAL A 265 14.45 9.12 18.81
CA VAL A 265 13.75 7.93 18.30
C VAL A 265 14.18 7.60 16.85
N ARG A 266 15.03 8.43 16.22
CA ARG A 266 15.51 8.25 14.83
C ARG A 266 16.71 7.32 14.65
N ARG A 267 17.30 6.76 15.73
CA ARG A 267 18.47 5.88 15.61
C ARG A 267 18.22 4.54 16.30
N TYR A 268 18.86 3.51 15.74
CA TYR A 268 18.92 2.10 16.18
C TYR A 268 17.92 1.14 15.53
N ALA A 269 18.00 0.99 14.21
CA ALA A 269 18.08 -0.35 13.64
C ALA A 269 19.56 -0.80 13.72
N SER A 270 19.94 -1.50 14.79
CA SER A 270 21.25 -2.15 14.86
C SER A 270 21.07 -3.62 14.50
N LYS A 271 21.63 -4.02 13.35
CA LYS A 271 21.71 -5.42 12.94
C LYS A 271 22.75 -6.12 13.82
N ARG A 272 22.33 -7.07 14.64
CA ARG A 272 23.23 -8.01 15.34
C ARG A 272 22.73 -9.41 15.02
N GLY A 273 23.25 -10.00 13.93
CA GLY A 273 22.74 -11.24 13.34
C GLY A 273 21.41 -11.04 12.58
N ASP A 274 20.63 -12.11 12.45
CA ASP A 274 19.35 -12.16 11.71
C ASP A 274 18.14 -11.66 12.53
N THR A 275 18.38 -11.04 13.69
CA THR A 275 17.31 -10.57 14.58
C THR A 275 17.29 -9.04 14.63
N PHE A 276 16.23 -8.45 14.09
CA PHE A 276 15.92 -7.04 14.28
C PHE A 276 15.38 -6.82 15.70
N THR A 277 16.06 -6.01 16.52
CA THR A 277 15.54 -5.56 17.82
C THR A 277 15.25 -4.08 17.76
N TYR A 278 13.95 -3.74 17.72
CA TYR A 278 13.48 -2.36 17.72
C TYR A 278 13.31 -1.86 19.16
N LYS A 279 14.24 -0.99 19.60
CA LYS A 279 14.07 -0.18 20.82
C LYS A 279 14.03 1.29 20.43
N GLY A 280 12.88 1.77 19.99
CA GLY A 280 12.73 3.19 19.68
C GLY A 280 11.46 3.49 18.90
N ALA A 281 10.31 3.48 19.57
CA ALA A 281 9.00 3.86 18.99
C ALA A 281 8.12 4.62 20.00
N THR A 282 8.74 5.26 20.99
CA THR A 282 8.03 5.73 22.17
C THR A 282 7.10 6.92 21.94
N SER A 283 7.26 7.71 20.87
CA SER A 283 6.32 8.81 20.59
C SER A 283 5.12 8.33 19.77
N LEU A 284 5.32 7.87 18.53
CA LEU A 284 4.24 7.42 17.63
C LEU A 284 3.27 6.41 18.25
N TYR A 285 3.78 5.48 19.09
CA TYR A 285 2.99 4.36 19.62
C TYR A 285 2.73 4.41 21.14
N ARG A 286 3.32 5.37 21.90
CA ARG A 286 2.80 5.64 23.26
C ARG A 286 1.76 6.75 23.20
N LEU A 287 0.69 6.49 22.46
CA LEU A 287 -0.51 7.32 22.53
C LEU A 287 -1.00 7.47 23.97
N SER A 288 -0.83 6.48 24.84
CA SER A 288 -1.12 6.63 26.27
C SER A 288 -0.25 7.67 26.99
N ALA A 289 1.02 7.81 26.61
CA ALA A 289 1.89 8.89 27.11
C ALA A 289 1.50 10.24 26.50
N MET A 290 1.18 10.29 25.20
CA MET A 290 0.70 11.51 24.56
C MET A 290 -0.64 11.99 25.15
N LEU A 291 -1.59 11.09 25.38
CA LEU A 291 -2.88 11.41 26.02
C LEU A 291 -2.68 11.90 27.46
N ARG A 292 -1.75 11.32 28.23
CA ARG A 292 -1.38 11.83 29.56
C ARG A 292 -0.80 13.25 29.48
N LEU A 293 0.13 13.49 28.56
CA LEU A 293 0.76 14.80 28.38
C LEU A 293 -0.22 15.87 27.87
N PHE A 294 -1.09 15.50 26.92
CA PHE A 294 -2.14 16.38 26.42
C PHE A 294 -3.15 16.72 27.52
N LYS A 295 -3.60 15.71 28.29
CA LYS A 295 -4.49 15.92 29.44
C LYS A 295 -3.85 16.81 30.51
N ALA A 296 -2.56 16.63 30.81
CA ALA A 296 -1.83 17.48 31.75
C ALA A 296 -1.79 18.94 31.27
N LYS A 297 -1.42 19.18 30.01
CA LYS A 297 -1.33 20.55 29.45
C LYS A 297 -2.66 21.29 29.34
N HIS A 298 -3.78 20.57 29.21
CA HIS A 298 -5.13 21.15 29.06
C HIS A 298 -5.99 21.08 30.32
N LEU A 299 -5.47 20.56 31.43
CA LEU A 299 -6.06 20.74 32.77
C LEU A 299 -5.50 21.97 33.49
N GLU A 300 -4.44 22.59 32.95
CA GLU A 300 -3.79 23.79 33.48
C GLU A 300 -4.22 25.10 32.77
N ALA A 301 -5.16 25.04 31.83
CA ALA A 301 -5.69 26.18 31.07
C ALA A 301 -7.22 26.25 31.21
#